data_AF-A0A0Q8T8R1-F1
#
_entry.id   AF-A0A0Q8T8R1-F1
#
_cell.length_a   1.000
_cell.length_b   1.000
_cell.length_c   1.000
_cell.angle_alpha   90.00
_cell.angle_beta   90.00
_cell.angle_gamma   90.00
#
_symmetry.space_group_name_H-M   'P 1'
#
loop_
_entity.id
_entity.type
_entity.pdbx_description
1 polymer ?
#
loop_
_entity_poly.entity_id
_entity_poly.type
_entity_poly.pdbx_seq_one_letter_code
_entity_poly.pdbx_strand_id
1 'polypeptide(L)'
;MSGADVPAVRRALHRILGPRLACYRIGMDAAHHGICAHIHLRRSELATCMGLLMAGMPQAEFGRIARLTGTGASAGTPCVH
;
A
#
# COMPACT_ATOMS: atom_id res chain seq x y z
N MET A 1 -15.63 -17.08 -7.74
CA MET A 1 -14.24 -16.61 -7.57
C MET A 1 -14.33 -15.23 -6.96
N SER A 2 -14.13 -15.10 -5.64
CA SER A 2 -14.37 -13.82 -4.96
C SER A 2 -13.30 -12.85 -5.40
N GLY A 3 -13.66 -11.94 -6.32
CA GLY A 3 -12.79 -10.85 -6.74
C GLY A 3 -12.25 -10.17 -5.48
N ALA A 4 -10.94 -10.09 -5.38
CA ALA A 4 -10.29 -9.44 -4.26
C ALA A 4 -10.91 -8.04 -4.10
N ASP A 5 -11.44 -7.76 -2.90
CA ASP A 5 -12.23 -6.56 -2.65
C ASP A 5 -11.30 -5.41 -2.25
N VAL A 6 -11.06 -4.48 -3.18
CA VAL A 6 -10.23 -3.28 -2.98
C VAL A 6 -10.67 -2.48 -1.73
N PRO A 7 -11.98 -2.28 -1.47
CA PRO A 7 -12.44 -1.67 -0.23
C PRO A 7 -12.03 -2.42 1.04
N ALA A 8 -12.09 -3.75 1.06
CA ALA A 8 -11.67 -4.55 2.20
C ALA A 8 -10.17 -4.39 2.49
N VAL A 9 -9.32 -4.44 1.45
CA VAL A 9 -7.87 -4.22 1.62
C VAL A 9 -7.60 -2.79 2.10
N ARG A 10 -8.30 -1.79 1.55
CA ARG A 10 -8.21 -0.41 2.03
C ARG A 10 -8.54 -0.30 3.53
N ARG A 11 -9.66 -0.88 3.96
CA ARG A 11 -10.07 -0.88 5.38
C ARG A 11 -9.03 -1.56 6.26
N ALA A 12 -8.47 -2.68 5.81
CA ALA A 12 -7.43 -3.39 6.55
C ALA A 12 -6.15 -2.56 6.67
N LEU A 13 -5.69 -1.90 5.61
CA LEU A 13 -4.53 -1.00 5.66
C LEU A 13 -4.75 0.15 6.64
N HIS A 14 -5.92 0.80 6.62
CA HIS A 14 -6.25 1.85 7.59
C HIS A 14 -6.32 1.32 9.02
N ARG A 15 -6.81 0.10 9.25
CA ARG A 15 -6.86 -0.50 10.59
C ARG A 15 -5.46 -0.82 11.13
N ILE A 16 -4.56 -1.28 10.27
CA ILE A 16 -3.21 -1.74 10.66
C ILE A 16 -2.25 -0.57 10.83
N LEU A 17 -2.24 0.35 9.87
CA LEU A 17 -1.26 1.45 9.82
C LEU A 17 -1.82 2.76 10.40
N GLY A 18 -3.15 2.91 10.43
CA GLY A 18 -3.81 4.05 11.03
C GLY A 18 -3.25 5.39 10.52
N PRO A 19 -2.89 6.33 11.42
CA PRO A 19 -2.31 7.62 11.04
C PRO A 19 -0.97 7.55 10.28
N ARG A 20 -0.27 6.40 10.31
CA ARG A 20 0.99 6.21 9.56
C ARG A 20 0.75 5.99 8.07
N LEU A 21 -0.48 5.67 7.66
CA LEU A 21 -0.87 5.53 6.27
C LEU A 21 -1.16 6.90 5.67
N ALA A 22 -0.12 7.60 5.20
CA ALA A 22 -0.25 8.95 4.65
C ALA A 22 -0.69 8.97 3.18
N CYS A 23 -0.05 8.16 2.33
CA CYS A 23 -0.36 8.09 0.90
C CYS A 23 -0.11 6.67 0.38
N TYR A 24 -1.03 6.16 -0.42
CA TYR A 24 -0.91 4.85 -1.05
C TYR A 24 -1.71 4.80 -2.35
N ARG A 25 -1.34 3.86 -3.22
CA ARG A 25 -2.14 3.45 -4.38
C ARG A 25 -2.55 2.00 -4.20
N ILE A 26 -3.77 1.67 -4.60
CA ILE A 26 -4.29 0.30 -4.57
C ILE A 26 -4.96 0.00 -5.90
N GLY A 27 -4.72 -1.19 -6.44
CA GLY A 27 -5.30 -1.61 -7.71
C GLY A 27 -5.26 -3.11 -7.89
N MET A 28 -5.95 -3.60 -8.92
CA MET A 28 -5.78 -4.99 -9.36
C MET A 28 -4.49 -5.13 -10.15
N ASP A 29 -3.70 -6.12 -9.77
CA ASP A 29 -2.57 -6.58 -10.56
C ASP A 29 -3.03 -7.76 -11.43
N ALA A 30 -3.16 -7.50 -12.74
CA ALA A 30 -3.64 -8.48 -13.69
C ALA A 30 -2.65 -9.63 -13.91
N ALA A 31 -1.36 -9.41 -13.65
CA ALA A 31 -0.33 -10.43 -13.82
C ALA A 31 -0.37 -11.48 -12.70
N HIS A 32 -0.63 -11.06 -11.46
CA HIS A 32 -0.68 -11.93 -10.28
C HIS A 32 -2.11 -12.25 -9.84
N HIS A 33 -3.13 -11.83 -10.61
CA HIS A 33 -4.56 -12.04 -10.31
C HIS A 33 -4.96 -11.62 -8.88
N GLY A 34 -4.42 -10.49 -8.40
CA GLY A 34 -4.55 -10.07 -7.01
C GLY A 34 -4.72 -8.56 -6.83
N ILE A 35 -4.82 -8.12 -5.59
CA ILE A 35 -4.72 -6.69 -5.24
C ILE A 35 -3.28 -6.37 -4.90
N CYS A 36 -2.75 -5.32 -5.52
CA CYS A 36 -1.47 -4.74 -5.17
C CYS A 36 -1.68 -3.37 -4.50
N ALA A 37 -0.92 -3.11 -3.43
CA ALA A 37 -0.90 -1.82 -2.76
C ALA A 37 0.53 -1.27 -2.70
N HIS A 38 0.71 -0.05 -3.21
CA HIS A 38 1.95 0.70 -3.09
C HIS A 38 1.80 1.72 -1.97
N ILE A 39 2.58 1.57 -0.90
CA ILE A 39 2.47 2.41 0.30
C ILE A 39 3.70 3.33 0.38
N HIS A 40 3.46 4.63 0.52
CA HIS A 40 4.52 5.60 0.78
C HIS A 40 4.68 5.79 2.29
N LEU A 41 5.89 5.51 2.77
CA LEU A 41 6.23 5.60 4.18
C LEU A 41 7.43 6.53 4.38
N ARG A 42 7.46 7.21 5.53
CA ARG A 42 8.71 7.83 5.99
C ARG A 42 9.72 6.73 6.26
N ARG A 43 10.99 6.95 5.88
CA ARG A 43 12.05 5.95 6.08
C ARG A 43 12.17 5.51 7.54
N SER A 44 11.97 6.42 8.49
CA SER A 44 11.98 6.13 9.93
C SER A 44 10.87 5.17 10.37
N GLU A 45 9.74 5.14 9.66
CA GLU A 45 8.57 4.32 10.01
C GLU A 45 8.57 2.96 9.30
N LEU A 46 9.49 2.72 8.34
CA LEU A 46 9.46 1.55 7.48
C LEU A 46 9.44 0.23 8.27
N ALA A 47 10.38 0.06 9.21
CA ALA A 47 10.50 -1.16 9.99
C ALA A 47 9.23 -1.42 10.83
N THR A 48 8.72 -0.37 11.49
CA THR A 48 7.51 -0.44 12.31
C THR A 48 6.29 -0.80 11.46
N CYS A 49 6.11 -0.15 10.31
CA CYS A 49 5.00 -0.43 9.40
C CYS A 49 5.09 -1.85 8.81
N MET A 50 6.28 -2.31 8.44
CA MET A 50 6.48 -3.70 7.98
C MET A 50 6.08 -4.70 9.06
N GLY A 51 6.48 -4.50 10.31
CA GLY A 51 6.07 -5.35 11.43
C GLY A 51 4.55 -5.40 11.61
N LEU A 52 3.89 -4.24 11.57
CA LEU A 52 2.43 -4.16 11.65
C LEU A 52 1.73 -4.85 10.48
N LEU A 53 2.25 -4.68 9.26
CA LEU A 53 1.70 -5.32 8.06
C LEU A 53 1.86 -6.84 8.12
N MET A 54 3.03 -7.35 8.49
CA MET A 54 3.24 -8.79 8.64
C MET A 54 2.33 -9.41 9.72
N ALA A 55 2.09 -8.69 10.81
CA ALA A 55 1.20 -9.15 11.88
C ALA A 55 -0.29 -9.07 11.48
N GLY A 56 -0.71 -8.00 10.80
CA GLY A 56 -2.11 -7.74 10.45
C GLY A 56 -2.56 -8.38 9.12
N MET A 57 -1.62 -8.72 8.25
CA MET A 57 -1.84 -9.36 6.96
C MET A 57 -0.80 -10.47 6.74
N PRO A 58 -0.91 -11.60 7.46
CA PRO A 58 0.09 -12.68 7.41
C PRO A 58 0.18 -13.36 6.03
N GLN A 59 -0.84 -13.20 5.18
CA GLN A 59 -0.88 -13.73 3.82
C GLN A 59 -0.46 -12.70 2.76
N ALA A 60 -0.10 -11.47 3.16
CA ALA A 60 0.36 -10.46 2.22
C ALA A 60 1.80 -10.77 1.77
N GLU A 61 2.02 -10.66 0.46
CA GLU A 61 3.35 -10.73 -0.13
C GLU A 61 3.96 -9.33 -0.21
N PHE A 62 5.24 -9.22 0.12
CA PHE A 62 5.96 -7.95 0.13
C PHE A 62 6.83 -7.82 -1.11
N GLY A 63 6.50 -6.84 -1.95
CA GLY A 63 7.27 -6.49 -3.14
C GLY A 63 8.46 -5.59 -2.86
N ARG A 64 8.90 -4.88 -3.90
CA ARG A 64 10.08 -4.01 -3.87
C ARG A 64 9.90 -2.80 -2.94
N ILE A 65 10.88 -2.58 -2.06
CA ILE A 65 11.02 -1.33 -1.30
C ILE A 65 11.99 -0.40 -2.05
N ALA A 66 11.53 0.79 -2.42
CA ALA A 66 12.34 1.79 -3.11
C ALA A 66 12.27 3.14 -2.41
N ARG A 67 13.37 3.91 -2.46
CA ARG A 67 13.38 5.29 -1.97
C ARG A 67 12.83 6.21 -3.05
N LEU A 68 11.78 6.96 -2.73
CA LEU A 68 11.30 8.02 -3.58
C LEU A 68 12.26 9.20 -3.48
N THR A 69 13.08 9.40 -4.51
CA THR A 69 13.82 10.65 -4.70
C THR A 69 12.84 11.66 -5.29
N GLY A 70 12.65 12.81 -4.64
CA GLY A 70 11.72 13.85 -5.09
C GLY A 70 12.13 14.50 -6.41
N THR A 71 11.92 13.78 -7.51
CA THR A 71 11.81 14.25 -8.89
C THR A 71 10.88 13.30 -9.65
N GLY A 72 9.75 12.98 -9.01
CA GLY A 72 8.62 12.35 -9.66
C GLY A 72 7.59 13.41 -9.99
N ALA A 73 7.81 14.19 -11.04
CA ALA A 73 6.70 14.80 -11.77
C ALA A 73 5.85 13.65 -12.32
N SER A 74 4.95 13.12 -11.49
CA SER A 74 3.92 12.18 -11.91
C SER A 74 2.87 13.00 -12.63
N ALA A 75 3.12 13.31 -13.91
CA ALA A 75 2.05 13.57 -14.85
C ALA A 75 1.12 12.35 -14.80
N GLY A 76 -0.09 12.54 -14.25
CA GLY A 76 -1.07 11.46 -14.13
C GLY A 76 -1.99 11.58 -12.92
N THR A 77 -2.95 12.50 -13.05
CA THR A 77 -4.22 12.59 -12.31
C THR A 77 -4.15 13.19 -10.88
N PRO A 78 -4.79 14.35 -10.63
CA PRO A 78 -4.95 14.86 -9.27
C PRO A 78 -5.90 13.94 -8.48
N CYS A 79 -5.46 13.54 -7.29
CA CYS A 79 -6.32 12.94 -6.29
C CYS A 79 -7.43 13.95 -5.97
N VAL A 80 -8.69 13.61 -6.28
CA VAL A 80 -9.85 14.41 -5.88
C VAL A 80 -9.96 14.39 -4.36
N HIS A 81 -10.24 15.58 -3.82
CA HIS A 81 -10.22 15.89 -2.39
C HIS A 81 -11.54 15.53 -1.70
#